data_AF-A0A7R9W4F2-F1
#
_entry.id   AF-A0A7R9W4F2-F1
#
_cell.length_a   1.000
_cell.length_b   1.000
_cell.length_c   1.000
_cell.angle_alpha   90.00
_cell.angle_beta   90.00
_cell.angle_gamma   90.00
#
_symmetry.space_group_name_H-M   'P 1'
#
loop_
_entity.id
_entity.type
_entity.pdbx_description
1 polymer ?
#
loop_
_entity_poly.entity_id
_entity_poly.type
_entity_poly.pdbx_seq_one_letter_code
_entity_poly.pdbx_strand_id
1 'polypeptide(L)'
;MKRFVDQEMPNFIERISGPSGLQSFEEKAERNGLPRVLIFTSKANTVPLTKYLSTEFRRRMLIGEVHPTKPNKEIMDKYGVKDLPAMIVFSPGTDEEEGAKEPVVYDGDGFTKNKLHSFLSNHALKDPVFPKKKTEGDEEQKQKEEEEKKKKQKEEL
;
A
#
# COMPACT_ATOMS: atom_id res chain seq x y z
N MET A 1 6.36 17.41 26.43
CA MET A 1 5.61 17.90 25.25
C MET A 1 5.87 17.08 23.98
N LYS A 2 7.11 16.81 23.56
CA LYS A 2 7.44 16.06 22.33
C LYS A 2 6.70 14.72 22.15
N ARG A 3 6.68 13.86 23.18
CA ARG A 3 6.04 12.53 23.10
C ARG A 3 4.53 12.58 22.84
N PHE A 4 3.86 13.59 23.40
CA PHE A 4 2.43 13.81 23.18
C PHE A 4 2.15 14.12 21.71
N VAL A 5 2.91 15.07 21.14
CA VAL A 5 2.77 15.43 19.72
C VAL A 5 3.04 14.24 18.81
N ASP A 6 4.09 13.45 19.07
CA ASP A 6 4.42 12.27 18.27
C ASP A 6 3.30 11.20 18.27
N GLN A 7 2.52 11.09 19.35
CA GLN A 7 1.41 10.14 19.48
C GLN A 7 0.17 10.63 18.72
N GLU A 8 -0.14 11.91 18.83
CA GLU A 8 -1.30 12.55 18.20
C GLU A 8 -1.14 12.78 16.68
N MET A 9 0.05 12.55 16.13
CA MET A 9 0.26 12.58 14.69
C MET A 9 -0.66 11.58 13.98
N PRO A 10 -1.43 12.02 12.95
CA PRO A 10 -2.20 11.11 12.12
C PRO A 10 -1.34 9.99 11.57
N ASN A 11 -1.87 8.78 11.61
CA ASN A 11 -1.22 7.60 11.06
C ASN A 11 -2.11 6.98 10.00
N PHE A 12 -1.62 6.91 8.77
CA PHE A 12 -2.31 6.31 7.63
C PHE A 12 -1.54 5.13 7.05
N ILE A 13 -0.58 4.61 7.81
CA ILE A 13 0.21 3.45 7.45
C ILE A 13 -0.58 2.19 7.76
N GLU A 14 -0.59 1.26 6.81
CA GLU A 14 -1.20 -0.05 7.00
C GLU A 14 -0.16 -1.04 7.50
N ARG A 15 -0.43 -1.66 8.65
CA ARG A 15 0.45 -2.69 9.18
C ARG A 15 0.17 -4.00 8.48
N ILE A 16 1.18 -4.55 7.82
CA ILE A 16 1.06 -5.81 7.08
C ILE A 16 1.39 -6.98 8.01
N SER A 17 0.51 -7.97 8.01
CA SER A 17 0.60 -9.18 8.83
C SER A 17 0.29 -10.41 8.01
N GLY A 18 1.34 -11.07 7.55
CA GLY A 18 1.29 -12.27 6.74
C GLY A 18 0.86 -12.04 5.29
N PRO A 19 0.99 -13.07 4.44
CA PRO A 19 0.70 -12.97 3.01
C PRO A 19 -0.70 -12.46 2.69
N SER A 20 -1.72 -12.85 3.47
CA SER A 20 -3.09 -12.36 3.28
C SER A 20 -3.23 -10.86 3.52
N GLY A 21 -2.51 -10.32 4.52
CA GLY A 21 -2.47 -8.89 4.79
C GLY A 21 -1.75 -8.12 3.68
N LEU A 22 -0.71 -8.72 3.09
CA LEU A 22 -0.04 -8.16 1.92
C LEU A 22 -0.98 -8.14 0.71
N GLN A 23 -1.65 -9.24 0.41
CA GLN A 23 -2.60 -9.33 -0.70
C GLN A 23 -3.70 -8.27 -0.59
N SER A 24 -4.32 -8.14 0.60
CA SER A 24 -5.36 -7.13 0.84
C SER A 24 -4.86 -5.69 0.62
N PHE A 25 -3.59 -5.44 0.96
CA PHE A 25 -2.93 -4.15 0.73
C PHE A 25 -2.67 -3.91 -0.77
N GLU A 26 -2.22 -4.93 -1.49
CA GLU A 26 -1.97 -4.89 -2.94
C GLU A 26 -3.27 -4.62 -3.71
N GLU A 27 -4.33 -5.39 -3.44
CA GLU A 27 -5.66 -5.22 -4.04
C GLU A 27 -6.24 -3.81 -3.78
N LYS A 28 -5.98 -3.25 -2.58
CA LYS A 28 -6.42 -1.91 -2.24
C LYS A 28 -5.68 -0.85 -3.06
N ALA A 29 -4.37 -1.02 -3.28
CA ALA A 29 -3.59 -0.11 -4.10
C ALA A 29 -4.09 -0.14 -5.55
N GLU A 30 -4.27 -1.33 -6.11
CA GLU A 30 -4.77 -1.56 -7.48
C GLU A 30 -6.16 -0.96 -7.69
N ARG A 31 -7.11 -1.26 -6.80
CA ARG A 31 -8.48 -0.74 -6.87
C ARG A 31 -8.53 0.79 -6.93
N ASN A 32 -7.54 1.46 -6.34
CA ASN A 32 -7.45 2.92 -6.33
C ASN A 32 -6.42 3.48 -7.33
N GLY A 33 -5.77 2.64 -8.15
CA GLY A 33 -4.71 3.05 -9.06
C GLY A 33 -3.53 3.72 -8.37
N LEU A 34 -3.25 3.34 -7.12
CA LEU A 34 -2.22 3.97 -6.29
C LEU A 34 -0.89 3.21 -6.41
N PRO A 35 0.25 3.92 -6.54
CA PRO A 35 1.56 3.35 -6.22
C PRO A 35 1.55 2.87 -4.77
N ARG A 36 2.28 1.79 -4.49
CA ARG A 36 2.36 1.23 -3.13
C ARG A 36 3.80 1.16 -2.65
N VAL A 37 3.99 1.31 -1.35
CA VAL A 37 5.31 1.28 -0.71
C VAL A 37 5.29 0.35 0.47
N LEU A 38 6.28 -0.53 0.53
CA LEU A 38 6.54 -1.40 1.67
C LEU A 38 7.74 -0.87 2.43
N ILE A 39 7.52 -0.54 3.70
CA ILE A 39 8.58 -0.14 4.64
C ILE A 39 8.83 -1.32 5.58
N PHE A 40 10.02 -1.91 5.49
CA PHE A 40 10.45 -2.97 6.38
C PHE A 40 11.20 -2.33 7.55
N THR A 41 10.78 -2.60 8.78
CA THR A 41 11.37 -1.97 9.97
C THR A 41 11.39 -2.90 11.18
N SER A 42 12.43 -2.78 11.99
CA SER A 42 12.54 -3.46 13.29
C SER A 42 11.95 -2.65 14.45
N LYS A 43 11.52 -1.41 14.21
CA LYS A 43 10.91 -0.57 15.24
C LYS A 43 9.52 -1.11 15.56
N ALA A 44 9.21 -1.28 16.85
CA ALA A 44 7.93 -1.83 17.28
C ALA A 44 6.71 -0.92 16.99
N ASN A 45 6.95 0.38 16.90
CA ASN A 45 5.95 1.40 16.65
C ASN A 45 6.33 2.19 15.41
N THR A 46 5.31 2.60 14.65
CA THR A 46 5.45 3.53 13.52
C THR A 46 6.05 4.85 14.00
N VAL A 47 7.21 5.20 13.47
CA VAL A 47 7.97 6.39 13.89
C VAL A 47 7.35 7.69 13.35
N PRO A 48 7.54 8.85 14.00
CA PRO A 48 6.98 10.12 13.53
C PRO A 48 7.31 10.46 12.07
N LEU A 49 8.50 10.07 11.61
CA LEU A 49 8.91 10.28 10.23
C LEU A 49 8.03 9.50 9.24
N THR A 50 7.74 8.23 9.49
CA THR A 50 6.89 7.43 8.59
C THR A 50 5.44 7.91 8.66
N LYS A 51 4.94 8.31 9.83
CA LYS A 51 3.63 8.98 9.96
C LYS A 51 3.54 10.25 9.11
N TYR A 52 4.57 11.10 9.15
CA TYR A 52 4.67 12.30 8.30
C TYR A 52 4.55 11.93 6.81
N LEU A 53 5.32 10.95 6.33
CA LEU A 53 5.27 10.50 4.94
C LEU A 53 3.86 9.98 4.56
N SER A 54 3.20 9.25 5.47
CA SER A 54 1.83 8.76 5.23
C SER A 54 0.78 9.87 5.11
N THR A 55 1.04 11.01 5.73
CA THR A 55 0.18 12.19 5.64
C THR A 55 0.48 12.99 4.37
N GLU A 56 1.77 13.21 4.07
CA GLU A 56 2.25 13.95 2.90
C GLU A 56 1.81 13.32 1.57
N PHE A 57 1.89 11.98 1.49
CA PHE A 57 1.53 11.24 0.29
C PHE A 57 0.15 10.59 0.36
N ARG A 58 -0.67 11.01 1.32
CA ARG A 58 -2.04 10.52 1.47
C ARG A 58 -2.80 10.67 0.16
N ARG A 59 -3.44 9.58 -0.29
CA ARG A 59 -4.18 9.50 -1.57
C ARG A 59 -3.34 9.65 -2.84
N ARG A 60 -2.02 9.79 -2.73
CA ARG A 60 -1.10 9.78 -3.89
C ARG A 60 -0.26 8.50 -3.96
N MET A 61 -0.16 7.79 -2.84
CA MET A 61 0.37 6.44 -2.74
C MET A 61 -0.16 5.76 -1.47
N LEU A 62 -0.08 4.42 -1.44
CA LEU A 62 -0.41 3.62 -0.28
C LEU A 62 0.89 3.19 0.42
N ILE A 63 0.96 3.34 1.75
CA ILE A 63 2.16 3.01 2.53
C ILE A 63 1.83 1.89 3.52
N GLY A 64 2.56 0.79 3.39
CA GLY A 64 2.49 -0.38 4.25
C GLY A 64 3.77 -0.55 5.07
N GLU A 65 3.63 -1.00 6.31
CA GLU A 65 4.74 -1.27 7.22
C GLU A 65 4.79 -2.77 7.57
N VAL A 66 5.93 -3.39 7.28
CA VAL A 66 6.21 -4.80 7.50
C VAL A 66 7.22 -4.92 8.64
N HIS A 67 6.87 -5.66 9.67
CA HIS A 67 7.75 -5.96 10.80
C HIS A 67 8.32 -7.37 10.67
N PRO A 68 9.55 -7.65 11.17
CA PRO A 68 10.17 -8.98 11.13
C PRO A 68 9.55 -9.93 12.15
N THR A 69 8.29 -10.28 11.94
CA THR A 69 7.52 -11.23 12.76
C THR A 69 7.41 -12.57 12.03
N LYS A 70 7.08 -13.64 12.77
CA LYS A 70 6.92 -14.98 12.17
C LYS A 70 5.95 -15.01 10.97
N PRO A 71 4.77 -14.35 11.00
CA PRO A 71 3.87 -14.29 9.85
C PRO A 71 4.48 -13.56 8.63
N ASN A 72 5.36 -12.60 8.84
CA ASN A 72 5.92 -11.76 7.79
C ASN A 72 7.23 -12.31 7.20
N LYS A 73 7.73 -13.44 7.71
CA LYS A 73 8.99 -14.02 7.22
C LYS A 73 8.93 -14.29 5.71
N GLU A 74 7.85 -14.90 5.24
CA GLU A 74 7.64 -15.18 3.82
C GLU A 74 7.63 -13.90 2.98
N ILE A 75 7.09 -12.80 3.50
CA ILE A 75 7.09 -11.51 2.81
C ILE A 75 8.51 -10.96 2.72
N MET A 76 9.30 -11.04 3.80
CA MET A 76 10.69 -10.59 3.78
C MET A 76 11.53 -11.41 2.80
N ASP A 77 11.32 -12.73 2.78
CA ASP A 77 11.99 -13.65 1.86
C ASP A 77 11.56 -13.36 0.40
N LYS A 78 10.26 -13.15 0.13
CA LYS A 78 9.71 -12.80 -1.19
C LYS A 78 10.40 -11.57 -1.79
N TYR A 79 10.66 -10.55 -0.98
CA TYR A 79 11.29 -9.31 -1.43
C TYR A 79 12.80 -9.25 -1.18
N GLY A 80 13.42 -10.35 -0.74
CA GLY A 80 14.88 -10.43 -0.51
C GLY A 80 15.40 -9.49 0.59
N VAL A 81 14.55 -9.08 1.54
CA VAL A 81 14.92 -8.12 2.59
C VAL A 81 15.67 -8.82 3.72
N LYS A 82 16.98 -8.58 3.79
CA LYS A 82 17.87 -9.12 4.85
C LYS A 82 18.21 -8.08 5.91
N ASP A 83 18.37 -6.83 5.48
CA ASP A 83 18.76 -5.72 6.34
C ASP A 83 17.61 -4.74 6.54
N LEU A 84 17.54 -4.15 7.74
CA LEU A 84 16.50 -3.22 8.14
C LEU A 84 17.12 -1.89 8.62
N PRO A 85 16.50 -0.74 8.32
CA PRO A 85 15.27 -0.58 7.56
C PRO A 85 15.47 -0.75 6.04
N ALA A 86 14.41 -1.18 5.34
CA ALA A 86 14.38 -1.23 3.88
C ALA A 86 13.06 -0.63 3.37
N MET A 87 13.07 -0.13 2.13
CA MET A 87 11.90 0.47 1.50
C MET A 87 11.85 0.06 0.03
N ILE A 88 10.68 -0.39 -0.43
CA ILE A 88 10.46 -0.83 -1.80
C ILE A 88 9.20 -0.17 -2.32
N VAL A 89 9.27 0.37 -3.54
CA VAL A 89 8.18 1.07 -4.21
C VAL A 89 7.73 0.29 -5.44
N PHE A 90 6.42 0.16 -5.58
CA PHE A 90 5.77 -0.51 -6.71
C PHE A 90 4.90 0.53 -7.42
N SER A 91 5.07 0.63 -8.74
CA SER A 91 4.20 1.46 -9.56
C SER A 91 2.79 0.83 -9.65
N PRO A 92 1.76 1.57 -10.06
CA PRO A 92 0.48 0.96 -10.40
C PRO A 92 0.64 -0.07 -11.53
N GLY A 93 -0.04 -1.22 -11.44
CA GLY A 93 -0.09 -2.23 -12.52
C GLY A 93 1.14 -3.14 -12.64
N THR A 94 1.98 -3.26 -11.60
CA THR A 94 3.28 -3.94 -11.71
C THR A 94 3.26 -5.46 -11.61
N ASP A 95 2.11 -6.07 -11.32
CA ASP A 95 2.13 -7.49 -10.96
C ASP A 95 1.98 -8.42 -12.18
N GLU A 96 1.25 -8.05 -13.25
CA GLU A 96 0.93 -9.01 -14.33
C GLU A 96 0.72 -8.41 -15.75
N GLU A 97 0.93 -7.12 -16.00
CA GLU A 97 0.75 -6.53 -17.35
C GLU A 97 2.05 -6.41 -18.16
N GLU A 98 2.00 -6.68 -19.46
CA GLU A 98 3.09 -6.45 -20.43
C GLU A 98 3.43 -4.94 -20.47
N GLY A 99 4.39 -4.52 -19.63
CA GLY A 99 4.74 -3.10 -19.41
C GLY A 99 4.88 -2.71 -17.93
N ALA A 100 4.62 -3.65 -17.01
CA ALA A 100 4.87 -3.52 -15.58
C ALA A 100 6.31 -3.05 -15.30
N LYS A 101 6.43 -1.91 -14.60
CA LYS A 101 7.73 -1.41 -14.14
C LYS A 101 8.24 -2.25 -12.97
N GLU A 102 9.51 -2.62 -13.00
CA GLU A 102 10.09 -3.36 -11.88
C GLU A 102 9.98 -2.58 -10.55
N PRO A 103 9.83 -3.29 -9.41
CA PRO A 103 9.88 -2.66 -8.10
C PRO A 103 11.19 -1.91 -7.88
N VAL A 104 11.10 -0.70 -7.34
CA VAL A 104 12.27 0.14 -7.07
C VAL A 104 12.62 0.09 -5.58
N VAL A 105 13.79 -0.45 -5.27
CA VAL A 105 14.33 -0.47 -3.90
C VAL A 105 15.00 0.87 -3.59
N TYR A 106 14.75 1.42 -2.41
CA TYR A 106 15.47 2.60 -1.93
C TYR A 106 16.88 2.21 -1.49
N ASP A 107 17.88 2.76 -2.17
CA ASP A 107 19.32 2.54 -1.94
C ASP A 107 20.03 3.76 -1.36
N GLY A 108 19.28 4.81 -1.02
CA GLY A 108 19.84 6.06 -0.54
C GLY A 108 20.50 5.91 0.84
N ASP A 109 21.58 6.67 1.04
CA ASP A 109 22.32 6.69 2.30
C ASP A 109 21.46 7.22 3.47
N GLY A 110 20.87 6.30 4.23
CA GLY A 110 20.09 6.59 5.43
C GLY A 110 18.63 6.98 5.19
N PHE A 111 17.81 6.72 6.22
CA PHE A 111 16.38 7.00 6.27
C PHE A 111 16.11 8.40 6.84
N THR A 112 16.53 9.45 6.12
CA THR A 112 16.33 10.84 6.54
C THR A 112 15.10 11.46 5.87
N LYS A 113 14.51 12.49 6.50
CA LYS A 113 13.29 13.15 6.00
C LYS A 113 13.40 13.57 4.54
N ASN A 114 14.44 14.34 4.20
CA ASN A 114 14.55 14.94 2.88
C ASN A 114 14.78 13.88 1.80
N LYS A 115 15.62 12.86 2.08
CA LYS A 115 15.89 11.80 1.11
C LYS A 115 14.66 10.94 0.84
N LEU A 116 13.97 10.50 1.90
CA LEU A 116 12.74 9.71 1.75
C LEU A 116 11.62 10.51 1.07
N HIS A 117 11.47 11.79 1.43
CA HIS A 117 10.48 12.65 0.77
C HIS A 117 10.77 12.81 -0.73
N SER A 118 12.00 13.17 -1.10
CA SER A 118 12.38 13.34 -2.51
C SER A 118 12.21 12.04 -3.30
N PHE A 119 12.63 10.90 -2.72
CA PHE A 119 12.46 9.60 -3.34
C PHE A 119 10.97 9.28 -3.58
N LEU A 120 10.14 9.32 -2.52
CA LEU A 120 8.72 9.00 -2.63
C LEU A 120 7.96 9.99 -3.53
N SER A 121 8.38 11.26 -3.60
CA SER A 121 7.76 12.26 -4.48
C SER A 121 7.89 11.91 -5.96
N ASN A 122 8.98 11.26 -6.37
CA ASN A 122 9.20 10.83 -7.75
C ASN A 122 8.32 9.64 -8.16
N HIS A 123 7.83 8.87 -7.19
CA HIS A 123 7.02 7.68 -7.42
C HIS A 123 5.54 7.86 -7.05
N ALA A 124 5.21 8.87 -6.25
CA ALA A 124 3.84 9.21 -5.91
C ALA A 124 3.11 9.80 -7.13
N LEU A 125 1.78 9.65 -7.15
CA LEU A 125 0.96 10.38 -8.11
C LEU A 125 1.11 11.89 -7.91
N LYS A 126 0.98 12.64 -9.01
CA LYS A 126 0.98 14.12 -8.98
C LYS A 126 -0.22 14.62 -8.18
N ASP A 127 -1.39 14.10 -8.49
CA ASP A 127 -2.66 14.49 -7.89
C ASP A 127 -3.23 13.38 -6.99
N PRO A 128 -3.91 13.73 -5.88
CA PRO A 128 -4.55 12.76 -5.01
C PRO A 128 -5.78 12.11 -5.67
N VAL A 129 -5.90 10.79 -5.50
CA VAL A 129 -7.07 10.01 -5.93
C VAL A 129 -8.12 10.03 -4.84
N PHE A 130 -9.34 10.40 -5.20
CA PHE A 130 -10.51 10.27 -4.35
C PHE A 130 -11.37 9.11 -4.86
N PRO A 131 -11.90 8.26 -3.98
CA PRO A 131 -12.86 7.25 -4.41
C PRO A 131 -14.02 7.96 -5.10
N LYS A 132 -14.33 7.54 -6.33
CA LYS A 132 -15.52 8.04 -7.04
C LYS A 132 -16.72 7.78 -6.14
N LYS A 133 -17.47 8.84 -5.81
CA LYS A 133 -18.72 8.70 -5.06
C LYS A 133 -19.62 7.81 -5.92
N LYS A 134 -20.03 6.64 -5.42
CA LYS A 134 -20.97 5.78 -6.13
C LYS A 134 -22.19 6.63 -6.48
N THR A 135 -22.37 6.91 -7.75
CA THR A 135 -23.64 7.41 -8.28
C THR A 135 -24.59 6.23 -8.41
N GLU A 136 -25.88 6.47 -8.21
CA GLU A 136 -26.95 5.45 -8.12
C GLU A 136 -26.96 4.42 -9.28
N GLY A 137 -26.36 4.73 -10.43
CA GLY A 137 -26.21 3.80 -11.56
C GLY A 137 -25.26 2.61 -11.35
N ASP A 138 -24.26 2.69 -10.46
CA ASP A 138 -23.33 1.57 -10.19
C ASP A 138 -23.96 0.48 -9.31
N GLU A 139 -25.01 0.81 -8.54
CA GLU A 139 -25.75 -0.17 -7.74
C GLU A 139 -26.70 -0.99 -8.62
N GLU A 140 -27.28 -0.41 -9.66
CA GLU A 140 -28.10 -1.14 -10.64
C GLU A 140 -27.28 -2.12 -11.49
N GLN A 141 -26.04 -1.78 -11.85
CA GLN A 141 -25.17 -2.70 -12.59
C GLN A 141 -24.71 -3.88 -11.72
N LYS A 142 -24.37 -3.63 -10.45
CA LYS A 142 -23.95 -4.70 -9.54
C LYS A 142 -25.10 -5.64 -9.17
N GLN A 143 -26.34 -5.14 -9.08
CA GLN A 143 -27.53 -5.96 -8.89
C GLN A 143 -27.85 -6.82 -10.13
N LYS A 144 -27.70 -6.29 -11.35
CA LYS A 144 -27.89 -7.07 -12.59
C LYS A 144 -26.86 -8.19 -12.75
N GLU A 145 -25.60 -7.95 -12.38
CA GLU A 145 -24.54 -8.97 -12.45
C GLU A 145 -24.72 -10.09 -11.40
N GLU A 146 -25.24 -9.77 -10.21
CA GLU A 146 -25.60 -10.78 -9.20
C GLU A 146 -26.85 -11.59 -9.58
N GLU A 147 -27.82 -10.99 -10.26
CA GLU A 147 -29.02 -11.67 -10.74
C GLU A 147 -28.74 -12.61 -11.91
N GLU A 148 -27.84 -12.22 -12.84
CA GLU A 148 -27.38 -13.10 -13.92
C GLU A 148 -26.55 -14.29 -13.44
N LYS A 149 -25.68 -14.09 -12.43
CA LYS A 149 -24.91 -15.20 -11.82
C LYS A 149 -25.81 -16.19 -11.08
N LYS A 150 -26.88 -15.73 -10.42
CA LYS A 150 -27.87 -16.61 -9.77
C LYS A 150 -28.76 -17.36 -10.76
N LYS A 151 -29.04 -16.80 -11.94
CA LYS A 151 -29.79 -17.50 -12.99
C LYS A 151 -28.96 -18.61 -13.65
N LYS A 152 -27.69 -18.36 -13.95
CA LYS A 152 -26.79 -19.37 -14.54
C LYS A 152 -26.53 -20.57 -13.63
N GLN A 153 -26.44 -20.37 -12.31
CA GLN A 153 -26.30 -21.48 -11.34
C GLN A 153 -27.56 -22.33 -11.15
N LYS A 154 -28.72 -21.89 -11.64
CA LYS A 154 -30.00 -22.61 -11.52
C LYS A 154 -30.38 -23.42 -12.76
N GLU A 155 -29.70 -23.21 -13.89
CA GLU A 155 -29.87 -23.97 -15.14
C GLU A 155 -28.90 -25.15 -15.28
N GLU A 156 -27.85 -25.23 -14.45
CA GLU A 156 -26.87 -26.33 -14.44
C GLU A 156 -27.13 -27.42 -13.38
N LEU A 157 -28.33 -27.43 -12.77
CA LEU A 157 -28.80 -28.40 -11.75
C LEU A 157 -30.12 -29.05 -12.19
#